data_AF-A0A161Y386-F1
#
_entry.id   AF-A0A161Y386-F1
#
_cell.length_a   1.000
_cell.length_b   1.000
_cell.length_c   1.000
_cell.angle_alpha   90.00
_cell.angle_beta   90.00
_cell.angle_gamma   90.00
#
_symmetry.space_group_name_H-M   'P 1'
#
loop_
_entity.id
_entity.type
_entity.pdbx_description
1 polymer ?
#
loop_
_entity_poly.entity_id
_entity_poly.type
_entity_poly.pdbx_seq_one_letter_code
_entity_poly.pdbx_strand_id
1 'polypeptide(L)'
;MVEQMVKDYETRVIQWVDKVFPPGTRADALKHWAQVGAPFLVAWLVLLLLMFCCKCCGRGRSERTMRAPGRNYRMPRREFEGNPGSYFRDLRRRNR
;
A
#
# COMPACT_ATOMS: atom_id res chain seq x y z
N MET A 1 -31.59 -30.08 25.41
CA MET A 1 -31.05 -28.93 26.17
C MET A 1 -30.36 -27.94 25.23
N VAL A 2 -29.33 -28.35 24.48
CA VAL A 2 -28.64 -27.48 23.49
C VAL A 2 -29.60 -26.92 22.42
N GLU A 3 -30.48 -27.76 21.87
CA GLU A 3 -31.50 -27.36 20.88
C GLU A 3 -32.43 -26.22 21.36
N GLN A 4 -32.72 -26.17 22.67
CA GLN A 4 -33.53 -25.08 23.23
C GLN A 4 -32.73 -23.80 23.37
N MET A 5 -31.45 -23.90 23.75
CA MET A 5 -30.57 -22.72 23.85
C MET A 5 -30.30 -22.08 22.49
N VAL A 6 -30.19 -22.89 21.43
CA VAL A 6 -30.02 -22.39 20.06
C VAL A 6 -31.26 -21.61 19.62
N LYS A 7 -32.46 -22.17 19.83
CA LYS A 7 -33.72 -21.48 19.48
C LYS A 7 -33.92 -20.19 20.26
N ASP A 8 -33.55 -20.17 21.54
CA ASP A 8 -33.68 -18.99 22.40
C ASP A 8 -32.65 -17.89 22.04
N TYR A 9 -31.48 -18.30 21.54
CA TYR A 9 -30.50 -17.37 20.98
C TYR A 9 -30.97 -16.78 19.64
N GLU A 10 -31.51 -17.61 18.74
CA GLU A 10 -32.04 -17.18 17.45
C GLU A 10 -33.17 -16.16 17.61
N THR A 11 -34.15 -16.43 18.48
CA THR A 11 -35.27 -15.52 18.75
C THR A 11 -34.77 -14.20 19.34
N ARG A 12 -33.82 -14.24 20.25
CA ARG A 12 -33.23 -13.04 20.87
C ARG A 12 -32.44 -12.21 19.87
N VAL A 13 -31.70 -12.86 18.97
CA VAL A 13 -30.98 -12.18 17.88
C VAL A 13 -31.96 -11.55 16.91
N ILE A 14 -33.00 -12.27 16.49
CA ILE A 14 -34.03 -11.75 15.58
C ILE A 14 -34.76 -10.56 16.21
N GLN A 15 -35.18 -10.65 17.48
CA GLN A 15 -35.80 -9.52 18.20
C GLN A 15 -34.87 -8.31 18.30
N TRP A 16 -33.58 -8.54 18.56
CA TRP A 16 -32.60 -7.46 18.61
C TRP A 16 -32.41 -6.82 17.23
N VAL A 17 -32.31 -7.62 16.16
CA VAL A 17 -32.21 -7.14 14.78
C VAL A 17 -33.47 -6.38 14.37
N ASP A 18 -34.66 -6.85 14.73
CA ASP A 18 -35.93 -6.16 14.48
C ASP A 18 -36.01 -4.82 15.22
N LYS A 19 -35.43 -4.74 16.43
CA LYS A 19 -35.35 -3.51 17.22
C LYS A 19 -34.37 -2.49 16.64
N VAL A 20 -33.22 -2.93 16.13
CA VAL A 20 -32.21 -2.06 15.51
C VAL A 20 -32.59 -1.68 14.08
N PHE A 21 -33.26 -2.59 13.36
CA PHE A 21 -33.69 -2.42 11.98
C PHE A 21 -35.16 -2.82 11.81
N PRO A 22 -36.11 -1.87 11.88
CA PRO A 22 -37.54 -2.14 11.70
C PRO A 22 -37.82 -2.76 10.33
N PRO A 23 -38.56 -3.88 10.24
CA PRO A 23 -38.68 -4.69 9.02
C PRO A 23 -39.28 -3.97 7.80
N GLY A 24 -40.17 -2.99 8.02
CA GLY A 24 -40.84 -2.25 6.95
C GLY A 24 -39.98 -1.22 6.22
N THR A 25 -38.89 -0.75 6.83
CA THR A 25 -38.01 0.30 6.28
C THR A 25 -36.62 -0.21 5.91
N ARG A 26 -36.37 -1.52 6.00
CA ARG A 26 -35.03 -2.12 5.80
C ARG A 26 -34.49 -1.87 4.41
N ALA A 27 -35.30 -2.02 3.37
CA ALA A 27 -34.83 -1.87 2.00
C ALA A 27 -34.35 -0.43 1.73
N ASP A 28 -35.12 0.56 2.16
CA ASP A 28 -34.79 1.98 1.96
C ASP A 28 -33.65 2.44 2.86
N ALA A 29 -33.65 2.00 4.12
CA ALA A 29 -32.55 2.25 5.05
C ALA A 29 -31.25 1.62 4.52
N LEU A 30 -31.26 0.33 4.15
CA LEU A 30 -30.08 -0.35 3.62
C LEU A 30 -29.58 0.28 2.33
N LYS A 31 -30.49 0.72 1.44
CA LYS A 31 -30.13 1.43 0.22
C LYS A 31 -29.46 2.77 0.55
N HIS A 32 -30.00 3.51 1.52
CA HIS A 32 -29.41 4.75 2.01
C HIS A 32 -28.02 4.52 2.64
N TRP A 33 -27.90 3.55 3.55
CA TRP A 33 -26.63 3.18 4.20
C TRP A 33 -25.60 2.66 3.20
N ALA A 34 -26.02 1.89 2.19
CA ALA A 34 -25.16 1.43 1.10
C ALA A 34 -24.67 2.60 0.25
N GLN A 35 -25.53 3.57 -0.05
CA GLN A 35 -25.15 4.76 -0.82
C GLN A 35 -24.20 5.68 -0.03
N VAL A 36 -24.37 5.76 1.29
CA VAL A 36 -23.44 6.48 2.18
C VAL A 36 -22.12 5.72 2.34
N GLY A 37 -22.15 4.39 2.41
CA GLY A 37 -20.97 3.53 2.57
C GLY A 37 -20.13 3.36 1.29
N ALA A 38 -20.78 3.39 0.13
CA ALA A 38 -20.16 3.24 -1.19
C ALA A 38 -18.93 4.16 -1.42
N PRO A 39 -19.00 5.49 -1.18
CA PRO A 39 -17.83 6.34 -1.40
C PRO A 39 -16.64 5.98 -0.49
N PHE A 40 -16.88 5.53 0.75
CA PHE A 40 -15.80 5.09 1.64
C PHE A 40 -15.14 3.80 1.15
N LEU A 41 -15.93 2.84 0.67
CA LEU A 41 -15.42 1.59 0.10
C LEU A 41 -14.62 1.85 -1.18
N VAL A 42 -15.10 2.74 -2.05
CA VAL A 42 -14.40 3.14 -3.28
C VAL A 42 -13.11 3.88 -2.93
N ALA A 43 -13.13 4.83 -2.00
CA ALA A 43 -11.93 5.55 -1.55
C ALA A 43 -10.89 4.60 -0.96
N TRP A 44 -11.32 3.62 -0.15
CA TRP A 44 -10.45 2.61 0.42
C TRP A 44 -9.82 1.71 -0.66
N LEU A 45 -10.61 1.25 -1.64
CA LEU A 45 -10.09 0.49 -2.79
C LEU A 45 -9.06 1.29 -3.61
N VAL A 46 -9.33 2.56 -3.89
CA VAL A 46 -8.41 3.45 -4.62
C VAL A 46 -7.11 3.64 -3.83
N LEU A 47 -7.19 3.88 -2.52
CA LEU A 47 -6.02 3.98 -1.65
C LEU A 47 -5.19 2.69 -1.65
N LEU A 48 -5.84 1.52 -1.55
CA LEU A 48 -5.17 0.22 -1.62
C LEU A 48 -4.48 0.01 -2.97
N LEU A 49 -5.16 0.34 -4.08
CA LEU A 49 -4.60 0.25 -5.43
C LEU A 49 -3.41 1.19 -5.61
N LEU A 50 -3.50 2.43 -5.12
CA LEU A 50 -2.39 3.38 -5.13
C LEU A 50 -1.22 2.86 -4.28
N MET A 51 -1.47 2.34 -3.09
CA MET A 51 -0.43 1.78 -2.22
C MET A 51 0.25 0.55 -2.84
N PHE A 52 -0.50 -0.30 -3.53
CA PHE A 52 0.01 -1.48 -4.21
C PHE A 52 0.78 -1.09 -5.49
N CYS A 53 0.26 -0.16 -6.29
CA CYS A 53 0.88 0.31 -7.53
C CYS A 53 2.15 1.16 -7.25
N CYS A 54 2.11 2.06 -6.26
CA CYS A 54 3.27 2.88 -5.88
C CYS A 54 4.39 2.08 -5.21
N LYS A 55 4.11 0.89 -4.65
CA LYS A 55 5.18 -0.04 -4.21
C LYS A 55 5.96 -0.64 -5.37
N CYS A 56 5.36 -0.76 -6.55
CA CYS A 56 6.04 -1.26 -7.76
C CYS A 56 6.85 -0.18 -8.48
N CYS A 57 6.46 1.10 -8.38
CA CYS A 57 7.09 2.19 -9.13
C CYS A 57 8.11 3.04 -8.36
N GLY A 58 8.31 2.82 -7.05
CA GLY A 58 8.92 3.83 -6.17
C GLY A 58 10.19 3.46 -5.41
N ARG A 59 10.90 2.36 -5.70
CA ARG A 59 12.16 2.00 -5.00
C ARG A 59 13.32 1.63 -5.91
N GLY A 60 13.33 2.14 -7.13
CA GLY A 60 14.59 2.35 -7.82
C GLY A 60 15.29 3.53 -7.14
N ARG A 61 16.13 3.28 -6.13
CA ARG A 61 17.20 4.24 -5.81
C ARG A 61 17.99 4.37 -7.11
N SER A 62 17.64 5.35 -7.94
CA SER A 62 18.45 5.72 -9.09
C SER A 62 19.83 5.94 -8.52
N GLU A 63 20.74 5.03 -8.82
CA GLU A 63 22.06 5.03 -8.22
C GLU A 63 22.67 6.39 -8.55
N ARG A 64 23.00 7.15 -7.51
CA ARG A 64 23.41 8.54 -7.69
C ARG A 64 24.68 8.51 -8.54
N THR A 65 24.60 9.00 -9.77
CA THR A 65 25.75 9.05 -10.68
C THR A 65 26.48 10.39 -10.53
N MET A 66 27.77 10.41 -10.83
CA MET A 66 28.59 11.62 -10.87
C MET A 66 29.50 11.62 -12.11
N ARG A 67 29.98 12.80 -12.53
CA ARG A 67 31.04 12.87 -13.52
C ARG A 67 32.31 12.29 -12.92
N ALA A 68 32.97 11.40 -13.66
CA ALA A 68 34.20 10.75 -13.25
C ALA A 68 35.36 11.78 -13.23
N PRO A 69 36.06 12.01 -12.11
CA PRO A 69 37.14 12.99 -12.05
C PRO A 69 38.29 12.60 -12.99
N GLY A 70 38.67 13.47 -13.93
CA GLY A 70 39.73 13.17 -14.89
C GLY A 70 39.33 12.18 -16.00
N ARG A 71 38.03 11.89 -16.20
CA ARG A 71 37.52 11.08 -17.31
C ARG A 71 36.24 11.69 -17.88
N ASN A 72 35.96 11.48 -19.17
CA ASN A 72 34.78 12.04 -19.84
C ASN A 72 33.60 11.05 -19.87
N TYR A 73 33.21 10.50 -18.72
CA TYR A 73 31.98 9.69 -18.59
C TYR A 73 31.37 9.84 -17.19
N ARG A 74 30.15 9.30 -16.99
CA ARG A 74 29.46 9.26 -15.68
C ARG A 74 29.62 7.89 -15.02
N MET A 75 29.93 7.88 -13.73
CA MET A 75 30.08 6.66 -12.94
C MET A 75 29.17 6.66 -11.71
N PRO A 76 28.86 5.48 -11.14
CA PRO A 76 28.17 5.38 -9.87
C PRO A 76 28.96 6.08 -8.77
N ARG A 77 28.32 7.00 -8.04
CA ARG A 77 28.97 7.73 -6.94
C ARG A 77 29.37 6.79 -5.80
N ARG A 78 28.60 5.73 -5.58
CA ARG A 78 28.85 4.72 -4.54
C ARG A 78 30.20 4.01 -4.72
N GLU A 79 30.55 3.67 -5.96
CA GLU A 79 31.84 3.01 -6.26
C GLU A 79 33.01 3.94 -5.94
N PHE A 80 32.90 5.23 -6.25
CA PHE A 80 33.90 6.23 -5.94
C PHE A 80 34.08 6.42 -4.42
N GLU A 81 32.97 6.62 -3.71
CA GLU A 81 32.98 6.87 -2.26
C GLU A 81 33.45 5.65 -1.47
N GLY A 82 33.20 4.43 -1.96
CA GLY A 82 33.65 3.19 -1.33
C GLY A 82 35.17 3.00 -1.37
N ASN A 83 35.83 3.41 -2.46
CA ASN A 83 37.29 3.36 -2.56
C ASN A 83 37.84 4.40 -3.55
N PRO A 84 38.07 5.65 -3.12
CA PRO A 84 38.61 6.67 -4.01
C PRO A 84 40.04 6.33 -4.48
N GLY A 85 40.80 5.59 -3.65
CA GLY A 85 42.18 5.23 -3.94
C GLY A 85 42.34 4.23 -5.09
N SER A 86 41.40 3.29 -5.30
CA SER A 86 41.43 2.41 -6.48
C SER A 86 41.19 3.21 -7.76
N TYR A 87 40.20 4.10 -7.76
CA TYR A 87 39.88 4.95 -8.90
C TYR A 87 41.11 5.74 -9.39
N PHE A 88 41.81 6.43 -8.49
CA PHE A 88 42.99 7.22 -8.87
C PHE A 88 44.23 6.37 -9.21
N ARG A 89 44.37 5.15 -8.66
CA ARG A 89 45.42 4.21 -9.08
C ARG A 89 45.18 3.74 -10.51
N ASP A 90 43.94 3.39 -10.84
CA ASP A 90 43.57 2.98 -12.19
C ASP A 90 43.68 4.14 -13.19
N LEU A 91 43.32 5.35 -12.77
CA LEU A 91 43.53 6.56 -13.57
C LEU A 91 45.02 6.76 -13.90
N ARG A 92 45.92 6.62 -12.93
CA ARG A 92 47.38 6.72 -13.15
C ARG A 92 47.94 5.60 -14.00
N ARG A 93 47.47 4.37 -13.82
CA ARG A 93 47.88 3.23 -14.66
C ARG A 93 47.52 3.43 -16.13
N ARG A 94 46.37 4.06 -16.40
CA ARG A 94 45.89 4.30 -17.76
C ARG A 94 46.55 5.50 -18.46
N ASN A 95 47.07 6.45 -17.68
CA ASN A 95 47.75 7.65 -18.19
C ASN A 95 49.28 7.46 -18.33
N ARG A 96 49.78 6.23 -18.13
CA ARG A 96 51.18 5.85 -18.31
C ARG A 96 51.30 5.06 -19.60
#